data_AF-A0A967HUR0-F1
#
_entry.id   AF-A0A967HUR0-F1
#
_cell.length_a   1.000
_cell.length_b   1.000
_cell.length_c   1.000
_cell.angle_alpha   90.00
_cell.angle_beta   90.00
_cell.angle_gamma   90.00
#
_symmetry.space_group_name_H-M   'P 1'
#
loop_
_entity.id
_entity.type
_entity.pdbx_description
1 polymer ?
#
loop_
_entity_poly.entity_id
_entity_poly.type
_entity_poly.pdbx_seq_one_letter_code
_entity_poly.pdbx_strand_id
1 'polypeptide(L)' 'MESEARESAVEAATDPVQAGMQIYDARCQQCHQPSGLGVPGVFPPLIGAEWVTGPPEVPVLILLNGLRGPIRVGGEP' A
#
# COMPACT_ATOMS: atom_id res chain seq x y z
N MET A 1 -12.63 -13.65 -28.83
CA MET A 1 -12.80 -12.25 -29.23
C MET A 1 -13.54 -11.40 -28.19
N GLU A 2 -14.62 -11.86 -27.54
CA GLU A 2 -15.26 -11.09 -26.44
C GLU A 2 -14.46 -11.09 -25.12
N SER A 3 -13.64 -12.12 -24.89
CA SER A 3 -12.77 -12.22 -23.70
C SER A 3 -11.59 -11.23 -23.75
N GLU A 4 -11.00 -11.04 -24.93
CA GLU A 4 -9.83 -10.16 -25.11
C GLU A 4 -10.19 -8.67 -24.98
N ALA A 5 -11.42 -8.31 -25.37
CA ALA A 5 -11.95 -6.95 -25.19
C ALA A 5 -12.24 -6.62 -23.72
N ARG A 6 -12.62 -7.63 -22.92
CA ARG A 6 -12.78 -7.50 -21.46
C ARG A 6 -11.44 -7.41 -20.76
N GLU A 7 -10.43 -8.13 -21.24
CA GLU A 7 -9.06 -8.06 -20.75
C GLU A 7 -8.43 -6.69 -21.01
N SER A 8 -8.55 -6.17 -22.24
CA SER A 8 -8.06 -4.85 -22.63
C SER A 8 -8.79 -3.68 -21.92
N ALA A 9 -10.07 -3.85 -21.57
CA ALA A 9 -10.81 -2.86 -20.80
C ALA A 9 -10.43 -2.83 -19.30
N VAL A 10 -9.95 -3.94 -18.75
CA VAL A 10 -9.35 -4.01 -17.40
C VAL A 10 -7.97 -3.38 -17.40
N GLU A 11 -7.20 -3.52 -18.49
CA GLU A 11 -5.86 -2.94 -18.64
C GLU A 11 -5.88 -1.42 -18.88
N ALA A 12 -6.95 -0.89 -19.48
CA ALA A 12 -7.16 0.55 -19.68
C ALA A 12 -7.85 1.26 -18.50
N ALA A 13 -8.25 0.53 -17.45
CA ALA A 13 -8.93 1.08 -16.29
C ALA A 13 -7.91 1.53 -15.22
N THR A 14 -7.44 2.78 -15.38
CA THR A 14 -6.68 3.57 -14.39
C THR A 14 -5.22 3.15 -14.22
N ASP A 15 -4.31 4.12 -14.40
CA ASP A 15 -2.92 4.00 -13.94
C ASP A 15 -2.89 3.49 -12.49
N PRO A 16 -2.28 2.32 -12.21
CA PRO A 16 -2.28 1.72 -10.89
C PRO A 16 -1.69 2.64 -9.83
N VAL A 17 -0.78 3.54 -10.20
CA VAL A 17 -0.24 4.56 -9.29
C VAL A 17 -1.31 5.59 -8.95
N GLN A 18 -2.02 6.10 -9.95
CA GLN A 18 -3.11 7.06 -9.73
C GLN A 18 -4.27 6.44 -8.92
N ALA A 19 -4.63 5.18 -9.21
CA ALA A 19 -5.61 4.44 -8.42
C ALA A 19 -5.12 4.26 -6.96
N GLY A 20 -3.86 3.88 -6.79
CA GLY A 20 -3.21 3.74 -5.49
C GLY A 20 -3.21 5.04 -4.68
N MET A 21 -2.91 6.18 -5.32
CA MET A 21 -2.94 7.51 -4.68
C MET A 21 -4.34 7.85 -4.16
N GLN A 22 -5.40 7.63 -4.95
CA GLN A 22 -6.76 7.88 -4.50
C GLN A 22 -7.15 7.02 -3.29
N ILE A 23 -6.72 5.75 -3.28
CA ILE A 23 -6.95 4.86 -2.14
C ILE A 23 -6.15 5.33 -0.92
N TYR A 24 -4.88 5.72 -1.12
CA TYR A 24 -4.01 6.22 -0.08
C TYR A 24 -4.60 7.45 0.60
N ASP A 25 -5.06 8.42 -0.20
CA ASP A 25 -5.65 9.66 0.28
C ASP A 25 -6.97 9.41 1.03
N ALA A 26 -7.78 8.47 0.57
CA ALA A 26 -9.06 8.19 1.20
C ALA A 26 -8.92 7.39 2.51
N ARG A 27 -7.93 6.50 2.62
CA ARG A 27 -7.92 5.44 3.65
C ARG A 27 -6.65 5.36 4.48
N CYS A 28 -5.50 5.59 3.85
CA CYS A 28 -4.20 5.28 4.45
C CYS A 28 -3.58 6.51 5.14
N GLN A 29 -3.69 7.68 4.50
CA GLN A 29 -3.03 8.91 4.98
C GLN A 29 -3.53 9.38 6.35
N GLN A 30 -4.73 8.96 6.77
CA GLN A 30 -5.27 9.32 8.08
C GLN A 30 -4.37 8.83 9.23
N CYS A 31 -3.68 7.69 9.04
CA CYS A 31 -2.72 7.15 9.99
C CYS A 31 -1.28 7.34 9.52
N HIS A 32 -0.99 7.00 8.25
CA HIS A 32 0.37 7.03 7.70
C HIS A 32 0.83 8.42 7.22
N GLN A 33 -0.03 9.44 7.37
CA GLN A 33 0.18 10.83 6.96
C GLN A 33 0.29 11.01 5.43
N PRO A 34 0.03 12.21 4.88
CA PRO A 34 0.22 12.47 3.44
C PRO A 34 1.66 12.21 2.97
N SER A 35 2.64 12.39 3.86
CA SER A 35 4.05 12.14 3.57
C SER A 35 4.46 10.66 3.62
N GLY A 36 3.62 9.77 4.15
CA GLY A 36 3.99 8.36 4.38
C GLY A 36 4.95 8.13 5.54
N LEU A 37 5.24 9.16 6.35
CA LEU A 37 6.14 9.06 7.52
C LEU A 37 5.44 8.56 8.79
N GLY A 38 4.11 8.46 8.78
CA GLY A 38 3.34 8.05 9.96
C GLY A 38 3.49 9.02 11.13
N VAL A 39 3.30 8.49 12.35
CA VAL A 39 3.41 9.22 13.61
C VAL A 39 4.33 8.40 14.53
N PRO A 40 5.52 8.91 14.90
CA PRO A 40 6.49 8.18 15.71
C PRO A 40 5.86 7.58 16.99
N GLY A 41 6.11 6.29 17.22
CA GLY A 41 5.58 5.54 18.37
C GLY A 41 4.10 5.15 18.29
N VAL A 42 3.36 5.52 17.24
CA VAL A 42 1.93 5.21 17.09
C VAL A 42 1.62 4.55 15.75
N PHE A 43 2.00 5.20 14.64
CA PHE A 43 1.78 4.70 13.28
C PHE A 43 3.11 4.62 12.55
N PRO A 44 3.53 3.42 12.08
CA PRO A 44 4.83 3.27 11.45
C PRO A 44 4.90 4.03 10.12
N PRO A 45 6.10 4.48 9.72
CA PRO A 45 6.32 4.99 8.37
C PRO A 45 6.14 3.88 7.34
N LEU A 46 5.64 4.23 6.16
CA LEU A 46 5.67 3.38 4.97
C LEU A 46 6.93 3.64 4.14
N ILE A 47 7.47 4.87 4.21
CA ILE A 47 8.77 5.18 3.60
C ILE A 47 9.86 4.40 4.33
N GLY A 48 10.73 3.72 3.56
CA GLY A 48 11.81 2.89 4.11
C GLY A 48 11.34 1.52 4.64
N ALA A 49 10.06 1.20 4.52
CA ALA A 49 9.55 -0.13 4.81
C ALA A 49 9.78 -1.06 3.62
N GLU A 50 10.79 -1.92 3.71
CA GLU A 50 11.15 -2.89 2.66
C GLU A 50 9.99 -3.82 2.30
N TRP A 51 9.09 -4.08 3.26
CA TRP A 51 7.89 -4.90 3.06
C TRP A 51 6.76 -4.18 2.32
N VAL A 52 6.84 -2.86 2.08
CA VAL A 52 5.88 -2.11 1.27
C VAL A 52 6.22 -2.20 -0.22
N THR A 53 7.51 -2.09 -0.57
CA THR A 53 7.99 -2.07 -1.95
C THR A 53 8.61 -3.40 -2.41
N GLY A 54 8.71 -4.38 -1.50
CA GLY A 54 9.17 -5.73 -1.76
C GLY A 54 8.13 -6.63 -2.43
N PRO A 55 8.11 -7.95 -2.14
CA PRO A 55 7.15 -8.88 -2.72
C PRO A 55 5.70 -8.44 -2.45
N PRO A 56 4.84 -8.33 -3.48
CA PRO A 56 3.49 -7.75 -3.34
C PRO A 56 2.56 -8.57 -2.43
N GLU A 57 2.87 -9.84 -2.19
CA GLU A 57 2.12 -10.71 -1.30
C GLU A 57 2.15 -10.20 0.14
N VAL A 58 3.25 -9.59 0.56
CA VAL A 58 3.43 -9.10 1.94
C VAL A 58 2.45 -7.96 2.28
N PRO A 59 2.42 -6.83 1.55
CA PRO A 59 1.47 -5.76 1.85
C PRO A 59 0.02 -6.22 1.62
N VAL A 60 -0.24 -7.10 0.66
CA VAL A 60 -1.59 -7.67 0.46
C VAL A 60 -2.04 -8.47 1.68
N LEU A 61 -1.19 -9.34 2.23
CA LEU A 61 -1.52 -10.10 3.43
C LEU A 61 -1.71 -9.21 4.65
N ILE A 62 -0.92 -8.15 4.80
CA ILE A 62 -1.07 -7.15 5.87
C ILE A 62 -2.44 -6.45 5.75
N LEU A 63 -2.84 -6.04 4.55
CA LEU A 63 -4.14 -5.38 4.34
C LEU A 63 -5.32 -6.32 4.63
N LEU A 64 -5.20 -7.60 4.26
CA LEU A 64 -6.28 -8.57 4.44
C LEU A 64 -6.41 -9.11 5.86
N ASN A 65 -5.30 -9.22 6.60
CA ASN A 65 -5.27 -9.89 7.92
C ASN A 65 -4.93 -8.95 9.09
N GLY A 66 -4.51 -7.72 8.77
CA GLY A 66 -3.89 -6.80 9.72
C GLY A 66 -2.45 -7.18 10.06
N LEU A 67 -1.77 -6.29 10.79
CA LEU A 67 -0.42 -6.47 11.30
C LEU A 67 -0.40 -6.22 12.80
N ARG A 68 0.25 -7.10 13.56
CA ARG A 68 0.36 -7.01 15.02
C ARG A 68 1.73 -7.48 15.48
N GLY A 69 2.17 -6.97 16.63
CA GLY A 69 3.47 -7.28 17.21
C GLY A 69 4.57 -6.31 16.75
N PRO A 70 5.80 -6.49 17.26
CA PRO A 70 6.92 -5.64 16.90
C PRO A 70 7.27 -5.82 15.43
N ILE A 71 7.57 -4.71 14.75
CA ILE A 71 8.00 -4.69 13.35
C ILE A 71 9.30 -3.90 13.25
N ARG A 72 9.93 -3.88 12.07
CA ARG A 72 11.06 -3.00 11.82
C ARG A 72 10.81 -2.22 10.54
N VAL A 73 11.12 -0.92 10.55
CA VAL A 73 11.06 -0.05 9.38
C VAL A 73 12.35 0.76 9.31
N GLY A 74 13.09 0.65 8.20
CA GLY A 74 14.35 1.38 8.03
C GLY A 74 15.41 1.10 9.11
N GLY A 75 15.33 -0.05 9.80
CA GLY A 75 16.22 -0.41 10.91
C GLY A 75 15.73 0.00 12.31
N GLU A 76 14.65 0.78 12.41
CA GLU A 76 14.02 1.15 13.68
C GLU A 76 12.90 0.16 14.06
N PRO A 77 12.79 -0.24 15.34
CA PRO A 77 11.75 -1.14 15.85
C PRO A 77 10.38 -0.48 16.04
#